data_AF-A0A3D2W3H5-F1
#
_entry.id   AF-A0A3D2W3H5-F1
#
_cell.length_a   1.000
_cell.length_b   1.000
_cell.length_c   1.000
_cell.angle_alpha   90.00
_cell.angle_beta   90.00
_cell.angle_gamma   90.00
#
_symmetry.space_group_name_H-M   'P 1'
#
loop_
_entity.id
_entity.type
_entity.pdbx_description
1 polymer ?
#
loop_
_entity_poly.entity_id
_entity_poly.type
_entity_poly.pdbx_seq_one_letter_code
_entity_poly.pdbx_strand_id
1 'polypeptide(L)'
;MAKVTAVGFDELAKELGTIANHAGAIASAALYEGSGYMADQIRHSVERLETDERKHVTNHVLDYEKEALLNGLTIEKFTKDTARGVTQTAITFHGYTNHKTSTYPTGIPTILLARSINKGTSFRRANRFFPNTVNRAMKETEDRMVKKAEEEMRKDIK
;
A
#
# COMPACT_ATOMS: atom_id res chain seq x y z
N MET A 1 10.34 -44.38 -38.37
CA MET A 1 10.63 -43.44 -37.27
C MET A 1 9.45 -42.48 -37.16
N ALA A 2 8.85 -42.33 -35.98
CA ALA A 2 7.81 -41.34 -35.76
C ALA A 2 8.47 -39.96 -35.56
N LYS A 3 8.03 -38.95 -36.31
CA LYS A 3 8.50 -37.57 -36.18
C LYS A 3 7.38 -36.75 -35.54
N VAL A 4 7.64 -36.25 -34.33
CA VAL A 4 6.77 -35.27 -33.66
C VAL A 4 7.31 -33.89 -34.01
N THR A 5 6.48 -33.03 -34.59
CA THR A 5 6.86 -31.68 -34.99
C THR A 5 5.96 -30.69 -34.27
N ALA A 6 6.55 -29.66 -33.68
CA ALA A 6 5.81 -28.58 -33.05
C ALA A 6 6.11 -27.27 -33.78
N VAL A 7 5.07 -26.49 -34.04
CA VAL A 7 5.07 -25.28 -34.86
C VAL A 7 4.57 -24.11 -33.99
N GLY A 8 5.06 -22.89 -34.22
CA GLY A 8 4.65 -21.69 -33.46
C GLY A 8 5.58 -21.26 -32.33
N PHE A 9 6.70 -21.97 -32.10
CA PHE A 9 7.67 -21.59 -31.06
C PHE A 9 8.40 -20.27 -31.34
N ASP A 10 8.59 -19.92 -32.61
CA ASP A 10 9.19 -18.62 -32.98
C ASP A 10 8.25 -17.44 -32.70
N GLU A 11 6.94 -17.64 -32.83
CA GLU A 11 5.91 -16.65 -32.49
C GLU A 11 5.82 -16.48 -30.98
N LEU A 12 5.75 -17.59 -30.24
CA LEU A 12 5.80 -17.58 -28.78
C LEU A 12 7.06 -16.87 -28.24
N ALA A 13 8.23 -17.11 -28.85
CA ALA A 13 9.46 -16.44 -28.46
C ALA A 13 9.38 -14.90 -28.65
N LYS A 14 8.73 -14.44 -29.73
CA LYS A 14 8.51 -13.00 -29.98
C LYS A 14 7.53 -12.38 -28.98
N GLU A 15 6.44 -13.07 -28.67
CA GLU A 15 5.47 -12.63 -27.66
C GLU A 15 6.14 -12.50 -26.29
N LEU A 16 6.87 -13.52 -25.86
CA LEU A 16 7.63 -13.51 -24.59
C LEU A 16 8.68 -12.39 -24.57
N GLY A 17 9.36 -12.13 -25.69
CA GLY A 17 10.29 -11.02 -25.82
C GLY A 17 9.63 -9.66 -25.66
N THR A 18 8.41 -9.49 -26.20
CA THR A 18 7.62 -8.26 -26.07
C THR A 18 7.20 -8.02 -24.62
N ILE A 19 6.67 -9.06 -23.96
CA ILE A 19 6.32 -9.00 -22.53
C ILE A 19 7.54 -8.67 -21.67
N ALA A 20 8.70 -9.28 -21.97
CA ALA A 20 9.94 -9.01 -21.22
C ALA A 20 10.36 -7.54 -21.35
N ASN A 21 10.24 -6.94 -22.53
CA ASN A 21 10.57 -5.52 -22.74
C ASN A 21 9.63 -4.58 -21.96
N HIS A 22 8.38 -4.98 -21.74
CA HIS A 22 7.38 -4.18 -21.02
C HIS A 22 7.19 -4.59 -19.55
N ALA A 23 7.95 -5.58 -19.05
CA ALA A 23 7.82 -6.10 -17.69
C ALA A 23 7.85 -5.01 -16.60
N GLY A 24 8.68 -3.99 -16.79
CA GLY A 24 8.75 -2.85 -15.87
C GLY A 24 7.49 -1.99 -15.84
N ALA A 25 6.78 -1.85 -16.97
CA ALA A 25 5.52 -1.12 -17.07
C ALA A 25 4.37 -1.96 -16.48
N ILE A 26 4.32 -3.25 -16.81
CA ILE A 26 3.37 -4.22 -16.25
C ILE A 26 3.46 -4.25 -14.71
N ALA A 27 4.68 -4.36 -14.17
CA ALA A 27 4.90 -4.35 -12.72
C ALA A 27 4.45 -3.03 -12.07
N SER A 28 4.71 -1.90 -12.73
CA SER A 28 4.29 -0.59 -12.22
C SER A 28 2.77 -0.44 -12.22
N ALA A 29 2.09 -0.89 -13.28
CA ALA A 29 0.63 -0.88 -13.36
C ALA A 29 0.00 -1.76 -12.28
N ALA A 30 0.53 -2.97 -12.08
CA ALA A 30 0.08 -3.86 -11.03
C ALA A 30 0.25 -3.24 -9.63
N LEU A 31 1.43 -2.69 -9.34
CA LEU A 31 1.69 -2.01 -8.06
C LEU A 31 0.79 -0.79 -7.85
N TYR A 32 0.49 -0.03 -8.90
CA TYR A 32 -0.42 1.10 -8.81
C TYR A 32 -1.82 0.66 -8.37
N GLU A 33 -2.36 -0.37 -9.02
CA GLU A 33 -3.68 -0.93 -8.67
C GLU A 33 -3.68 -1.48 -7.22
N GLY A 34 -2.69 -2.30 -6.87
CA GLY A 34 -2.62 -2.90 -5.54
C GLY A 34 -2.40 -1.88 -4.43
N SER A 35 -1.46 -0.96 -4.60
CA SER A 35 -1.17 0.06 -3.59
C SER A 35 -2.32 1.04 -3.41
N GLY A 36 -3.04 1.39 -4.48
CA GLY A 36 -4.26 2.19 -4.41
C GLY A 36 -5.33 1.52 -3.56
N TYR A 37 -5.66 0.27 -3.87
CA TYR A 37 -6.64 -0.49 -3.10
C TYR A 37 -6.26 -0.62 -1.61
N MET A 38 -5.01 -0.99 -1.31
CA MET A 38 -4.55 -1.11 0.08
C MET A 38 -4.59 0.24 0.81
N ALA A 39 -4.22 1.34 0.14
CA ALA A 39 -4.28 2.67 0.73
C ALA A 39 -5.73 3.06 1.06
N ASP A 40 -6.69 2.77 0.18
CA ASP A 40 -8.11 3.02 0.44
C ASP A 40 -8.63 2.19 1.62
N GLN A 41 -8.22 0.92 1.74
CA GLN A 41 -8.56 0.10 2.90
C GLN A 41 -8.01 0.68 4.20
N ILE A 42 -6.77 1.17 4.19
CA ILE A 42 -6.16 1.84 5.34
C ILE A 42 -6.91 3.15 5.65
N ARG A 43 -7.26 3.95 4.65
CA ARG A 43 -8.06 5.17 4.81
C ARG A 43 -9.38 4.87 5.50
N HIS A 44 -10.14 3.89 5.01
CA HIS A 44 -11.40 3.47 5.64
C HIS A 44 -11.21 2.94 7.06
N SER A 45 -10.07 2.31 7.36
CA SER A 45 -9.74 1.89 8.72
C SER A 45 -9.55 3.07 9.65
N VAL A 46 -8.85 4.11 9.20
CA VAL A 46 -8.67 5.38 9.93
C VAL A 46 -10.00 6.10 10.12
N GLU A 47 -10.85 6.15 9.10
CA GLU A 47 -12.20 6.74 9.17
C GLU A 47 -13.10 6.06 10.21
N ARG A 48 -12.89 4.75 10.45
CA ARG A 48 -13.64 3.97 11.44
C ARG A 48 -13.09 4.04 12.86
N LEU A 49 -11.96 4.70 13.08
CA LEU A 49 -11.47 4.96 14.42
C LEU A 49 -12.50 5.80 15.18
N GLU A 50 -12.96 5.27 16.31
CA GLU A 50 -13.89 5.96 17.20
C GLU A 50 -13.19 7.20 17.79
N THR A 51 -13.88 8.34 17.72
CA THR A 51 -13.47 9.58 18.37
C THR A 51 -14.36 9.86 19.58
N ASP A 52 -13.79 10.52 20.59
CA ASP A 52 -14.51 10.90 21.80
C ASP A 52 -14.38 12.41 22.03
N GLU A 53 -15.54 13.08 21.97
CA GLU A 53 -15.68 14.52 22.22
C GLU A 53 -15.22 14.93 23.63
N ARG A 54 -15.26 13.99 24.59
CA ARG A 54 -14.77 14.20 25.98
C ARG A 54 -13.25 14.11 26.10
N LYS A 55 -12.54 13.90 24.98
CA LYS A 55 -11.07 13.88 24.87
C LYS A 55 -10.38 12.77 25.67
N HIS A 56 -11.05 11.65 25.93
CA HIS A 56 -10.42 10.51 26.59
C HIS A 56 -9.58 9.68 25.60
N VAL A 57 -8.29 10.05 25.51
CA VAL A 57 -7.29 9.38 24.67
C VAL A 57 -7.04 7.91 25.00
N THR A 58 -7.59 7.41 26.11
CA THR A 58 -7.37 6.05 26.60
C THR A 58 -8.02 5.00 25.70
N ASN A 59 -9.25 5.24 25.26
CA ASN A 59 -10.00 4.30 24.42
C ASN A 59 -10.25 4.85 23.01
N HIS A 60 -10.14 6.17 22.82
CA HIS A 60 -10.53 6.83 21.57
C HIS A 60 -9.40 7.69 20.99
N VAL A 61 -9.56 8.02 19.72
CA VAL A 61 -8.66 8.92 18.99
C VAL A 61 -9.25 10.33 19.02
N LEU A 62 -8.42 11.37 19.14
CA LEU A 62 -8.90 12.74 19.08
C LEU A 62 -9.19 13.13 17.61
N ASP A 63 -10.13 14.04 17.38
CA ASP A 63 -10.51 14.41 16.01
C ASP A 63 -9.32 14.92 15.18
N TYR A 64 -8.46 15.76 15.77
CA TYR A 64 -7.26 16.26 15.08
C TYR A 64 -6.25 15.15 14.79
N GLU A 65 -6.20 14.09 15.60
CA GLU A 65 -5.30 12.95 15.37
C GLU A 65 -5.80 12.13 14.18
N LYS A 66 -7.12 11.90 14.12
CA LYS A 66 -7.77 11.21 13.00
C LYS A 66 -7.59 12.00 11.70
N GLU A 67 -7.82 13.31 11.74
CA GLU A 67 -7.60 14.20 10.59
C GLU A 67 -6.14 14.16 10.12
N ALA A 68 -5.17 14.23 11.05
CA ALA A 68 -3.76 14.16 10.71
C ALA A 68 -3.37 12.81 10.07
N LEU A 69 -3.94 11.70 10.54
CA LEU A 69 -3.74 10.38 9.91
C LEU A 69 -4.30 10.33 8.48
N LEU A 70 -5.51 10.87 8.26
CA LEU A 70 -6.14 10.89 6.95
C LEU A 70 -5.34 11.75 5.97
N ASN A 71 -4.93 12.95 6.39
CA ASN A 71 -4.16 13.89 5.57
C ASN A 71 -2.72 13.40 5.34
N GLY A 72 -2.16 12.65 6.29
CA GLY A 72 -0.79 12.14 6.21
C GLY A 72 -0.66 10.81 5.45
N LEU A 73 -1.74 10.08 5.21
CA LEU A 73 -1.69 8.79 4.51
C LEU A 73 -1.19 8.97 3.07
N THR A 74 -0.05 8.35 2.77
CA THR A 74 0.69 8.57 1.54
C THR A 74 1.18 7.24 0.96
N ILE A 75 1.08 7.11 -0.37
CA ILE A 75 1.77 6.07 -1.14
C ILE A 75 3.10 6.67 -1.62
N GLU A 76 4.21 6.03 -1.27
CA GLU A 76 5.54 6.50 -1.66
C GLU A 76 5.83 6.25 -3.14
N LYS A 77 6.84 6.97 -3.65
CA LYS A 77 7.31 6.79 -5.03
C LYS A 77 7.77 5.36 -5.25
N PHE A 78 7.50 4.84 -6.45
CA PHE A 78 7.93 3.50 -6.82
C PHE A 78 9.45 3.44 -6.90
N THR A 79 10.01 2.45 -6.22
CA THR A 79 11.45 2.19 -6.24
C THR A 79 11.70 0.90 -7.00
N LYS A 80 12.74 0.91 -7.84
CA LYS A 80 13.24 -0.26 -8.55
C LYS A 80 14.59 -0.63 -7.97
N ASP A 81 14.66 -1.80 -7.36
CA ASP A 81 15.91 -2.44 -7.00
C ASP A 81 16.32 -3.34 -8.16
N THR A 82 17.15 -2.80 -9.05
CA THR A 82 17.63 -3.53 -10.24
C THR A 82 18.48 -4.74 -9.87
N ALA A 83 19.21 -4.70 -8.75
CA ALA A 83 20.04 -5.81 -8.31
C ALA A 83 19.21 -7.01 -7.86
N ARG A 84 18.04 -6.75 -7.25
CA ARG A 84 17.10 -7.78 -6.80
C ARG A 84 15.96 -8.07 -7.79
N GLY A 85 15.84 -7.26 -8.85
CA GLY A 85 14.71 -7.34 -9.78
C GLY A 85 13.36 -7.00 -9.13
N VAL A 86 13.36 -6.18 -8.08
CA VAL A 86 12.15 -5.85 -7.32
C VAL A 86 11.68 -4.44 -7.68
N THR A 87 10.40 -4.30 -8.01
CA THR A 87 9.72 -3.00 -7.99
C THR A 87 8.78 -2.98 -6.78
N GLN A 88 8.81 -1.90 -5.99
CA GLN A 88 8.02 -1.81 -4.77
C GLN A 88 7.62 -0.37 -4.45
N THR A 89 6.61 -0.24 -3.58
CA THR A 89 6.18 1.01 -2.96
C THR A 89 5.86 0.76 -1.49
N ALA A 90 5.93 1.81 -0.68
CA ALA A 90 5.52 1.79 0.70
C ALA A 90 4.26 2.64 0.89
N ILE A 91 3.34 2.17 1.73
CA ILE A 91 2.21 2.97 2.20
C ILE A 91 2.48 3.35 3.64
N THR A 92 2.52 4.64 3.91
CA THR A 92 2.95 5.17 5.21
C THR A 92 2.21 6.48 5.55
N PHE A 93 2.58 7.08 6.68
CA PHE A 93 2.07 8.37 7.12
C PHE A 93 3.19 9.41 7.11
N HIS A 94 3.00 10.49 6.37
CA HIS A 94 3.89 11.64 6.31
C HIS A 94 3.26 12.87 6.96
N GLY A 95 4.09 13.87 7.25
CA GLY A 95 3.64 15.14 7.83
C GLY A 95 3.55 15.15 9.36
N TYR A 96 2.87 16.18 9.86
CA TYR A 96 2.76 16.51 11.27
C TYR A 96 1.31 16.87 11.63
N THR A 97 0.92 16.63 12.88
CA THR A 97 -0.37 17.11 13.40
C THR A 97 -0.35 18.63 13.58
N ASN A 98 -1.54 19.24 13.67
CA ASN A 98 -1.65 20.67 14.02
C ASN A 98 -1.44 20.95 15.51
N HIS A 99 -1.26 19.91 16.34
CA HIS A 99 -1.12 20.02 17.79
C HIS A 99 0.35 20.08 18.20
N LYS A 100 0.81 21.25 18.65
CA LYS A 100 2.17 21.50 19.09
C LYS A 100 2.38 21.09 20.55
N THR A 101 3.56 20.58 20.87
CA THR A 101 4.00 20.31 22.24
C THR A 101 5.40 20.88 22.45
N SER A 102 5.88 20.92 23.70
CA SER A 102 7.26 21.34 24.00
C SER A 102 8.30 20.52 23.22
N THR A 103 8.10 19.20 23.14
CA THR A 103 8.97 18.30 22.37
C THR A 103 8.77 18.42 20.85
N TYR A 104 7.54 18.74 20.42
CA TYR A 104 7.17 18.82 19.01
C TYR A 104 6.57 20.19 18.68
N PRO A 105 7.42 21.24 18.56
CA PRO A 105 6.98 22.62 18.37
C PRO A 105 6.32 22.86 17.00
N THR A 106 6.53 21.97 16.04
CA THR A 106 5.93 22.01 14.70
C THR A 106 4.73 21.05 14.55
N GLY A 107 4.33 20.36 15.62
CA GLY A 107 3.33 19.31 15.57
C GLY A 107 3.92 17.92 15.74
N ILE A 108 3.12 16.96 16.19
CA ILE A 108 3.56 15.58 16.41
C ILE A 108 3.70 14.89 15.04
N PRO A 109 4.81 14.20 14.74
CA PRO A 109 4.93 13.45 13.49
C PRO A 109 3.80 12.43 13.32
N THR A 110 3.13 12.45 12.16
CA THR A 110 1.96 11.59 11.91
C THR A 110 2.32 10.10 12.02
N ILE A 111 3.53 9.70 11.62
CA ILE A 111 4.00 8.32 11.76
C ILE A 111 4.14 7.88 13.24
N LEU A 112 4.55 8.79 14.13
CA LEU A 112 4.65 8.51 15.56
C LEU A 112 3.26 8.42 16.18
N LEU A 113 2.35 9.30 15.75
CA LEU A 113 0.95 9.23 16.13
C LEU A 113 0.31 7.90 15.72
N ALA A 114 0.48 7.49 14.45
CA ALA A 114 -0.02 6.22 13.93
C ALA A 114 0.51 5.04 14.77
N ARG A 115 1.81 5.04 15.10
CA ARG A 115 2.44 4.02 15.95
C ARG A 115 1.85 4.01 17.36
N SER A 116 1.66 5.18 17.96
CA SER A 116 1.07 5.36 19.29
C SER A 116 -0.34 4.77 19.36
N ILE A 117 -1.19 5.08 18.38
CA ILE A 117 -2.54 4.51 18.29
C ILE A 117 -2.48 3.00 18.06
N ASN A 118 -1.60 2.55 17.16
CA ASN A 118 -1.53 1.16 16.75
C ASN A 118 -1.05 0.21 17.86
N LYS A 119 0.04 0.57 18.55
CA LYS A 119 0.64 -0.25 19.62
C LYS A 119 0.09 0.08 21.01
N GLY A 120 -0.56 1.23 21.17
CA GLY A 120 -0.88 1.78 22.49
C GLY A 120 0.34 2.38 23.18
N THR A 121 0.08 3.03 24.30
CA THR A 121 1.08 3.60 25.22
C THR A 121 0.66 3.28 26.65
N SER A 122 1.40 3.76 27.66
CA SER A 122 1.01 3.60 29.07
C SER A 122 -0.36 4.21 29.41
N PHE A 123 -0.83 5.20 28.62
CA PHE A 123 -2.08 5.92 28.86
C PHE A 123 -3.15 5.69 27.78
N ARG A 124 -2.81 4.99 26.69
CA ARG A 124 -3.69 4.70 25.55
C ARG A 124 -3.70 3.20 25.24
N ARG A 125 -4.90 2.62 25.10
CA ARG A 125 -5.05 1.22 24.66
C ARG A 125 -4.65 1.07 23.20
N ALA A 126 -4.10 -0.10 22.86
CA ALA A 126 -3.73 -0.42 21.49
C ALA A 126 -4.98 -0.56 20.61
N ASN A 127 -5.01 0.17 19.50
CA ASN A 127 -5.99 -0.02 18.43
C ASN A 127 -5.26 -0.54 17.19
N ARG A 128 -5.27 -1.85 16.96
CA ARG A 128 -4.52 -2.53 15.90
C ARG A 128 -5.09 -2.28 14.48
N PHE A 129 -5.53 -1.06 14.17
CA PHE A 129 -6.20 -0.71 12.92
C PHE A 129 -5.33 -1.02 11.69
N PHE A 130 -4.04 -0.71 11.74
CA PHE A 130 -3.13 -0.86 10.60
C PHE A 130 -2.85 -2.34 10.26
N PRO A 131 -2.26 -3.18 11.16
CA PRO A 131 -1.93 -4.57 10.83
C PRO A 131 -3.19 -5.41 10.57
N ASN A 132 -4.29 -5.16 11.27
CA ASN A 132 -5.54 -5.90 11.02
C ASN A 132 -6.09 -5.61 9.62
N THR A 133 -5.96 -4.37 9.15
CA THR A 133 -6.40 -3.97 7.82
C THR A 133 -5.49 -4.55 6.74
N VAL A 134 -4.17 -4.43 6.91
CA VAL A 134 -3.19 -4.98 5.97
C VAL A 134 -3.39 -6.49 5.82
N ASN A 135 -3.46 -7.23 6.92
CA ASN A 135 -3.63 -8.68 6.88
C ASN A 135 -4.95 -9.09 6.21
N ARG A 136 -6.03 -8.36 6.46
CA ARG A 136 -7.35 -8.62 5.85
C ARG A 136 -7.36 -8.30 4.35
N ALA A 137 -6.73 -7.20 3.94
CA ALA A 137 -6.78 -6.69 2.57
C ALA A 137 -5.70 -7.31 1.67
N MET A 138 -4.68 -7.96 2.23
CA MET A 138 -3.51 -8.43 1.47
C MET A 138 -3.90 -9.34 0.32
N LYS A 139 -4.75 -10.35 0.57
CA LYS A 139 -5.09 -11.33 -0.46
C LYS A 139 -5.80 -10.69 -1.66
N GLU A 140 -6.78 -9.83 -1.40
CA GLU A 140 -7.49 -9.09 -2.45
C GLU A 140 -6.55 -8.10 -3.17
N THR A 141 -5.58 -7.52 -2.45
CA THR A 141 -4.55 -6.65 -3.05
C THR A 141 -3.70 -7.43 -4.05
N GLU A 142 -3.20 -8.61 -3.66
CA GLU A 142 -2.44 -9.49 -4.54
C GLU A 142 -3.26 -9.93 -5.76
N ASP A 143 -4.52 -10.33 -5.56
CA ASP A 143 -5.39 -10.77 -6.65
C ASP A 143 -5.67 -9.65 -7.65
N ARG A 144 -5.81 -8.40 -7.19
CA ARG A 144 -5.92 -7.21 -8.05
C ARG A 144 -4.64 -6.94 -8.82
N MET A 145 -3.49 -7.04 -8.16
CA MET A 145 -2.18 -6.89 -8.81
C MET A 145 -2.00 -7.92 -9.93
N VAL A 146 -2.35 -9.19 -9.67
CA VAL A 146 -2.27 -10.28 -10.66
C VAL A 146 -3.20 -10.01 -11.84
N LYS A 147 -4.48 -9.71 -11.59
CA LYS A 147 -5.44 -9.38 -12.65
C LYS A 147 -4.94 -8.22 -13.51
N LYS A 148 -4.43 -7.16 -12.88
CA LYS A 148 -3.90 -6.00 -13.60
C LYS A 148 -2.67 -6.35 -14.42
N ALA A 149 -1.76 -7.16 -13.88
CA ALA A 149 -0.59 -7.62 -14.62
C ALA A 149 -0.99 -8.46 -15.85
N GLU A 150 -1.93 -9.40 -15.69
CA GLU A 150 -2.44 -10.22 -16.80
C GLU A 150 -3.14 -9.37 -17.87
N GLU A 151 -3.92 -8.37 -17.47
CA GLU A 151 -4.54 -7.43 -18.41
C GLU A 151 -3.51 -6.69 -19.25
N GLU A 152 -2.42 -6.19 -18.62
CA GLU A 152 -1.37 -5.49 -19.35
C GLU A 152 -0.58 -6.46 -20.25
N MET A 153 -0.27 -7.67 -19.79
CA MET A 153 0.39 -8.70 -20.61
C MET A 153 -0.42 -9.04 -21.86
N ARG A 154 -1.75 -9.14 -21.75
CA ARG A 154 -2.64 -9.46 -22.89
C ARG A 154 -2.68 -8.35 -23.94
N LYS A 155 -2.34 -7.11 -23.60
CA LYS A 155 -2.26 -6.01 -24.59
C LYS A 155 -1.02 -6.09 -25.45
N ASP A 156 0.05 -6.71 -24.92
CA ASP A 156 1.33 -6.86 -25.61
C ASP A 156 1.35 -8.07 -26.54
N ILE A 157 0.49 -9.06 -26.30
CA ILE A 157 0.28 -10.22 -27.17
C ILE A 157 -0.70 -9.81 -28.29
N LYS A 158 -0.34 -10.07 -29.55
CA LYS A 158 -1.17 -9.81 -30.73
C LYS A 158 -1.48 -11.08 -31.47
#